data_AF-A0A7W5M5U8-F1
#
_entry.id   AF-A0A7W5M5U8-F1
#
_cell.length_a   1.000
_cell.length_b   1.000
_cell.length_c   1.000
_cell.angle_alpha   90.00
_cell.angle_beta   90.00
_cell.angle_gamma   90.00
#
_symmetry.space_group_name_H-M   'P 1'
#
loop_
_entity.id
_entity.type
_entity.pdbx_description
1 polymer ?
#
loop_
_entity_poly.entity_id
_entity_poly.type
_entity_poly.pdbx_seq_one_letter_code
_entity_poly.pdbx_strand_id
1 'polypeptide(L)'
;MTAQVLDRTLLAYRIGDPRGAYPIFDATGSTIAPGRWNTPASPIIYASLQYSTALLEKLVHGSGALPPNQHYVEITIAAGVSYEVFSEPALPGWDAIPPHVSKVYGETWVQEARSAVLLVPSVITRIEQNAIINPAHPEFRNIGASLHRPVFWDRRLFGS
;
A
#
# COMPACT_ATOMS: atom_id res chain seq x y z
N MET A 1 9.72 -6.53 16.02
CA MET A 1 8.76 -7.52 15.49
C MET A 1 9.55 -8.51 14.66
N THR A 2 9.20 -9.79 14.69
CA THR A 2 9.94 -10.82 13.95
C THR A 2 9.21 -11.09 12.64
N ALA A 3 9.96 -11.09 11.53
CA ALA A 3 9.44 -11.47 10.23
C ALA A 3 8.92 -12.92 10.25
N GLN A 4 7.76 -13.11 9.67
CA GLN A 4 7.11 -14.39 9.45
C GLN A 4 7.16 -14.73 7.96
N VAL A 5 6.74 -15.94 7.61
CA VAL A 5 6.72 -16.42 6.22
C VAL A 5 5.27 -16.74 5.86
N LEU A 6 4.80 -16.24 4.72
CA LEU A 6 3.44 -16.50 4.26
C LEU A 6 3.23 -18.00 4.01
N ASP A 7 2.22 -18.57 4.65
CA ASP A 7 1.81 -19.97 4.49
C ASP A 7 1.00 -20.21 3.19
N ARG A 8 0.54 -19.14 2.57
CA ARG A 8 -0.30 -19.13 1.37
C ARG A 8 -0.02 -17.90 0.52
N THR A 9 -0.42 -17.96 -0.75
CA THR A 9 -0.44 -16.77 -1.60
C THR A 9 -1.42 -15.75 -1.04
N LEU A 10 -0.97 -14.50 -0.92
CA LEU A 10 -1.79 -13.38 -0.51
C LEU A 10 -2.05 -12.47 -1.72
N LEU A 11 -3.26 -11.92 -1.80
CA LEU A 11 -3.64 -10.97 -2.82
C LEU A 11 -3.76 -9.57 -2.21
N ALA A 12 -3.35 -8.57 -2.97
CA ALA A 12 -3.55 -7.17 -2.66
C ALA A 12 -3.99 -6.39 -3.91
N TYR A 13 -4.50 -5.19 -3.73
CA TYR A 13 -5.04 -4.36 -4.78
C TYR A 13 -4.42 -2.98 -4.72
N ARG A 14 -4.05 -2.45 -5.88
CA ARG A 14 -3.56 -1.08 -6.00
C ARG A 14 -4.23 -0.40 -7.17
N ILE A 15 -4.62 0.85 -6.97
CA ILE A 15 -5.27 1.67 -7.98
C ILE A 15 -4.31 2.77 -8.45
N GLY A 16 -4.26 3.02 -9.74
CA GLY A 16 -3.49 4.09 -10.36
C GLY A 16 -3.98 4.41 -11.77
N ASP A 17 -3.28 5.32 -12.44
CA ASP A 17 -3.55 5.68 -13.84
C ASP A 17 -2.55 4.96 -14.74
N PRO A 18 -3.00 4.07 -15.66
CA PRO A 18 -2.09 3.39 -16.59
C PRO A 18 -1.48 4.33 -17.65
N ARG A 19 -2.02 5.55 -17.78
CA ARG A 19 -1.45 6.63 -18.61
C ARG A 19 -0.73 7.69 -17.76
N GLY A 20 -0.57 7.44 -16.47
CA GLY A 20 0.20 8.30 -15.57
C GLY A 20 1.69 8.29 -15.93
N ALA A 21 2.45 9.20 -15.32
CA ALA A 21 3.90 9.33 -15.56
C ALA A 21 4.71 8.07 -15.18
N TYR A 22 4.16 7.23 -14.30
CA TYR A 22 4.82 6.03 -13.78
C TYR A 22 3.87 4.82 -13.80
N PRO A 23 4.40 3.60 -13.93
CA PRO A 23 3.60 2.38 -13.85
C PRO A 23 2.80 2.30 -12.53
N ILE A 24 1.64 1.65 -12.57
CA ILE A 24 0.79 1.50 -11.37
C ILE A 24 1.55 0.73 -10.28
N PHE A 25 2.22 -0.36 -10.62
CA PHE A 25 2.99 -1.20 -9.71
C PHE A 25 4.46 -0.75 -9.65
N ASP A 26 4.68 0.45 -9.11
CA ASP A 26 6.00 1.05 -8.93
C ASP A 26 6.02 1.97 -7.68
N ALA A 27 7.21 2.22 -7.13
CA ALA A 27 7.40 2.97 -5.90
C ALA A 27 7.70 4.47 -6.10
N THR A 28 7.94 4.94 -7.33
CA THR A 28 8.35 6.33 -7.63
C THR A 28 7.37 7.37 -7.07
N GLY A 29 6.07 7.08 -7.10
CA GLY A 29 5.06 7.97 -6.51
C GLY A 29 5.30 8.22 -5.01
N SER A 30 5.74 7.20 -4.27
CA SER A 30 6.06 7.32 -2.84
C SER A 30 7.38 8.04 -2.57
N THR A 31 8.30 8.08 -3.55
CA THR A 31 9.51 8.92 -3.50
C THR A 31 9.15 10.40 -3.58
N ILE A 32 8.26 10.75 -4.52
CA ILE A 32 7.88 12.14 -4.82
C ILE A 32 6.89 12.69 -3.78
N ALA A 33 5.89 11.88 -3.41
CA ALA A 33 4.84 12.22 -2.46
C ALA A 33 4.72 11.11 -1.40
N PRO A 34 5.57 11.12 -0.36
CA PRO A 34 5.63 10.03 0.61
C PRO A 34 4.37 9.95 1.47
N GLY A 35 3.83 8.74 1.60
CA GLY A 35 2.64 8.45 2.39
C GLY A 35 2.92 8.33 3.89
N ARG A 36 2.00 7.67 4.61
CA ARG A 36 2.06 7.50 6.07
C ARG A 36 3.27 6.69 6.55
N TRP A 37 3.70 5.71 5.76
CA TRP A 37 4.67 4.69 6.14
C TRP A 37 6.01 4.84 5.42
N ASN A 38 6.30 6.00 4.82
CA ASN A 38 7.62 6.23 4.24
C ASN A 38 8.05 7.70 4.18
N THR A 39 9.35 7.85 3.99
CA THR A 39 10.03 9.08 3.58
C THR A 39 10.50 8.97 2.12
N PRO A 40 10.95 10.07 1.48
CA PRO A 40 11.52 9.99 0.13
C PRO A 40 12.73 9.05 0.03
N ALA A 41 13.45 8.84 1.13
CA ALA A 41 14.62 7.96 1.20
C ALA A 41 14.27 6.46 1.30
N SER A 42 12.99 6.13 1.53
CA SER A 42 12.50 4.76 1.75
C SER A 42 11.28 4.46 0.85
N PRO A 43 11.42 4.49 -0.48
CA PRO A 43 10.28 4.32 -1.37
C PRO A 43 9.65 2.92 -1.26
N ILE A 44 8.32 2.88 -1.23
CA ILE A 44 7.50 1.68 -1.01
C ILE A 44 6.29 1.64 -1.95
N ILE A 45 5.74 0.44 -2.14
CA ILE A 45 4.49 0.24 -2.88
C ILE A 45 3.37 0.03 -1.87
N TYR A 46 2.43 0.97 -1.82
CA TYR A 46 1.17 0.85 -1.08
C TYR A 46 0.15 0.04 -1.87
N ALA A 47 -0.48 -0.92 -1.20
CA ALA A 47 -1.62 -1.69 -1.67
C ALA A 47 -2.58 -2.00 -0.50
N SER A 48 -3.81 -2.42 -0.82
CA SER A 48 -4.79 -2.87 0.18
C SER A 48 -5.09 -4.36 0.03
N LEU A 49 -5.29 -5.09 1.12
CA LEU A 49 -5.68 -6.50 1.04
C LEU A 49 -7.08 -6.69 0.47
N GLN A 50 -7.94 -5.68 0.59
CA GLN A 50 -9.28 -5.67 0.04
C GLN A 50 -9.42 -4.59 -1.04
N TYR A 51 -10.08 -4.96 -2.14
CA TYR A 51 -10.35 -4.04 -3.25
C TYR A 51 -11.22 -2.85 -2.80
N SER A 52 -12.19 -3.08 -1.92
CA SER A 52 -13.02 -2.04 -1.30
C SER A 52 -12.20 -0.99 -0.58
N THR A 53 -11.19 -1.40 0.21
CA THR A 53 -10.28 -0.46 0.90
C THR A 53 -9.48 0.35 -0.11
N ALA A 54 -8.95 -0.28 -1.17
CA ALA A 54 -8.20 0.43 -2.21
C ALA A 54 -9.05 1.53 -2.89
N LEU A 55 -10.35 1.27 -3.09
CA LEU A 55 -11.30 2.27 -3.57
C LEU A 55 -11.49 3.40 -2.56
N LEU A 56 -11.73 3.08 -1.29
CA LEU A 56 -11.91 4.08 -0.23
C LEU A 56 -10.68 4.97 -0.05
N GLU A 57 -9.48 4.39 -0.10
CA GLU A 57 -8.21 5.13 -0.06
C GLU A 57 -8.14 6.15 -1.20
N LYS A 58 -8.57 5.79 -2.42
CA LYS A 58 -8.62 6.73 -3.55
C LYS A 58 -9.67 7.83 -3.38
N LEU A 59 -10.85 7.49 -2.89
CA LEU A 59 -11.92 8.47 -2.64
C LEU A 59 -11.51 9.52 -1.61
N VAL A 60 -10.94 9.08 -0.49
CA VAL A 60 -10.50 9.97 0.59
C VAL A 60 -9.32 10.83 0.15
N HIS A 61 -8.31 10.26 -0.52
CA HIS A 61 -7.15 11.02 -0.99
C HIS A 61 -7.49 12.00 -2.13
N GLY A 62 -8.50 11.70 -2.95
CA GLY A 62 -8.99 12.62 -3.98
C GLY A 62 -9.88 13.73 -3.43
N SER A 63 -10.17 13.76 -2.11
CA SER A 63 -11.17 14.65 -1.52
C SER A 63 -12.52 14.60 -2.26
N GLY A 64 -12.91 13.42 -2.74
CA GLY A 64 -14.10 13.20 -3.58
C GLY A 64 -13.94 13.51 -5.08
N ALA A 65 -12.87 14.21 -5.50
CA ALA A 65 -12.53 14.42 -6.90
C ALA A 65 -11.53 13.36 -7.37
N LEU A 66 -12.03 12.32 -8.05
CA LEU A 66 -11.15 11.26 -8.55
C LEU A 66 -10.44 11.69 -9.84
N PRO A 67 -9.13 11.42 -9.99
CA PRO A 67 -8.45 11.63 -11.25
C PRO A 67 -9.10 10.76 -12.34
N PRO A 68 -9.23 11.27 -13.58
CA PRO A 68 -9.77 10.48 -14.68
C PRO A 68 -8.89 9.23 -14.91
N ASN A 69 -9.47 8.15 -15.46
CA ASN A 69 -8.77 6.94 -15.89
C ASN A 69 -8.22 6.00 -14.79
N GLN A 70 -8.90 5.86 -13.66
CA GLN A 70 -8.51 4.90 -12.62
C GLN A 70 -8.59 3.44 -13.10
N HIS A 71 -7.48 2.71 -12.94
CA HIS A 71 -7.41 1.27 -13.12
C HIS A 71 -6.82 0.63 -11.87
N TYR A 72 -7.20 -0.61 -11.61
CA TYR A 72 -6.59 -1.42 -10.57
C TYR A 72 -5.68 -2.49 -11.16
N VAL A 73 -4.68 -2.88 -10.40
CA VAL A 73 -3.93 -4.13 -10.57
C VAL A 73 -4.18 -5.00 -9.35
N GLU A 74 -4.27 -6.31 -9.58
CA GLU A 74 -4.18 -7.31 -8.52
C GLU A 74 -2.71 -7.66 -8.34
N ILE A 75 -2.23 -7.59 -7.11
CA ILE A 75 -0.87 -7.92 -6.72
C ILE A 75 -0.90 -9.30 -6.08
N THR A 76 -0.16 -10.22 -6.65
CA THR A 76 0.07 -11.56 -6.12
C THR A 76 1.35 -11.57 -5.31
N ILE A 77 1.26 -11.87 -4.02
CA ILE A 77 2.38 -12.09 -3.12
C ILE A 77 2.46 -13.59 -2.86
N ALA A 78 3.48 -14.25 -3.42
CA ALA A 78 3.60 -15.70 -3.36
C ALA A 78 3.74 -16.22 -1.91
N ALA A 79 3.27 -17.45 -1.67
CA ALA A 79 3.63 -18.18 -0.45
C ALA A 79 5.16 -18.26 -0.30
N GLY A 80 5.66 -18.22 0.93
CA GLY A 80 7.10 -18.18 1.20
C GLY A 80 7.71 -16.79 1.28
N VAL A 81 6.99 -15.73 0.86
CA VAL A 81 7.45 -14.34 1.04
C VAL A 81 7.37 -13.94 2.50
N SER A 82 8.40 -13.22 2.97
CA SER A 82 8.47 -12.70 4.34
C SER A 82 7.50 -11.55 4.57
N TYR A 83 6.88 -11.54 5.75
CA TYR A 83 6.00 -10.45 6.17
C TYR A 83 6.12 -10.12 7.65
N GLU A 84 5.81 -8.88 7.99
CA GLU A 84 5.55 -8.43 9.37
C GLU A 84 4.12 -7.94 9.50
N VAL A 85 3.54 -8.09 10.69
CA VAL A 85 2.28 -7.43 11.06
C VAL A 85 2.60 -6.32 12.04
N PHE A 86 2.29 -5.09 11.65
CA PHE A 86 2.43 -3.93 12.52
C PHE A 86 1.47 -4.04 13.70
N SER A 87 1.99 -3.83 14.91
CA SER A 87 1.23 -3.81 16.17
C SER A 87 0.96 -2.37 16.60
N GLU A 88 -0.31 -1.95 16.58
CA GLU A 88 -0.70 -0.59 16.96
C GLU A 88 -0.25 -0.17 18.38
N PRO A 89 -0.37 -1.02 19.42
CA PRO A 89 0.12 -0.67 20.76
C PRO A 89 1.62 -0.44 20.84
N ALA A 90 2.40 -0.95 19.88
CA ALA A 90 3.85 -0.81 19.87
C ALA A 90 4.31 0.58 19.38
N LEU A 91 3.43 1.36 18.77
CA LEU A 91 3.73 2.71 18.29
C LEU A 91 2.52 3.64 18.49
N PRO A 92 2.32 4.17 19.70
CA PRO A 92 1.31 5.19 19.95
C PRO A 92 1.43 6.37 18.99
N GLY A 93 0.30 6.86 18.47
CA GLY A 93 0.25 7.98 17.52
C GLY A 93 0.52 7.61 16.06
N TRP A 94 0.54 6.31 15.72
CA TRP A 94 0.75 5.85 14.34
C TRP A 94 -0.28 6.41 13.32
N ASP A 95 -1.50 6.70 13.78
CA ASP A 95 -2.59 7.22 12.98
C ASP A 95 -2.68 8.76 12.99
N ALA A 96 -1.78 9.44 13.70
CA ALA A 96 -1.74 10.90 13.79
C ALA A 96 -1.56 11.58 12.43
N ILE A 97 -2.01 12.83 12.36
CA ILE A 97 -1.81 13.74 11.23
C ILE A 97 -1.14 15.00 11.81
N PRO A 98 0.09 15.36 11.39
CA PRO A 98 0.96 14.67 10.42
C PRO A 98 1.54 13.31 10.89
N PRO A 99 1.81 12.36 9.98
CA PRO A 99 2.18 10.97 10.30
C PRO A 99 3.68 10.77 10.63
N HIS A 100 4.27 11.61 11.49
CA HIS A 100 5.72 11.60 11.73
C HIS A 100 6.26 10.25 12.23
N VAL A 101 5.63 9.67 13.25
CA VAL A 101 6.11 8.43 13.88
C VAL A 101 6.03 7.23 12.94
N SER A 102 4.98 7.14 12.12
CA SER A 102 4.77 6.06 11.15
C SER A 102 5.74 6.13 9.97
N LYS A 103 6.12 7.34 9.55
CA LYS A 103 7.15 7.53 8.51
C LYS A 103 8.50 7.02 8.99
N VAL A 104 8.90 7.37 10.21
CA VAL A 104 10.16 6.89 10.80
C VAL A 104 10.12 5.37 10.95
N TYR A 105 9.02 4.80 11.45
CA TYR A 105 8.87 3.35 11.58
C TYR A 105 9.04 2.63 10.24
N GLY A 106 8.36 3.11 9.19
CA GLY A 106 8.41 2.50 7.87
C GLY A 106 9.78 2.68 7.20
N GLU A 107 10.44 3.82 7.35
CA GLU A 107 11.81 4.02 6.90
C GLU A 107 12.76 3.02 7.55
N THR A 108 12.73 2.89 8.88
CA THR A 108 13.55 1.89 9.59
C THR A 108 13.29 0.48 9.09
N TRP A 109 12.02 0.10 8.90
CA TRP A 109 11.65 -1.22 8.36
C TRP A 109 12.24 -1.47 6.96
N VAL A 110 12.21 -0.46 6.06
CA VAL A 110 12.81 -0.56 4.72
C VAL A 110 14.34 -0.68 4.81
N GLN A 111 15.00 0.18 5.60
CA GLN A 111 16.46 0.24 5.69
C GLN A 111 17.06 -1.02 6.31
N GLU A 112 16.39 -1.60 7.30
CA GLU A 112 16.78 -2.87 7.91
C GLU A 112 16.42 -4.09 7.04
N ALA A 113 15.70 -3.88 5.92
CA ALA A 113 15.19 -4.93 5.05
C ALA A 113 14.53 -6.08 5.83
N ARG A 114 13.76 -5.74 6.88
CA ARG A 114 13.30 -6.73 7.86
C ARG A 114 12.36 -7.79 7.27
N SER A 115 11.56 -7.40 6.29
CA SER A 115 10.66 -8.28 5.53
C SER A 115 10.30 -7.64 4.18
N ALA A 116 9.78 -8.43 3.25
CA ALA A 116 9.33 -7.95 1.95
C ALA A 116 8.00 -7.18 2.04
N VAL A 117 7.13 -7.58 2.97
CA VAL A 117 5.78 -7.02 3.16
C VAL A 117 5.56 -6.63 4.62
N LEU A 118 5.07 -5.42 4.86
CA LEU A 118 4.56 -5.00 6.16
C LEU A 118 3.04 -4.82 6.05
N LEU A 119 2.30 -5.63 6.80
CA LEU A 119 0.87 -5.51 6.95
C LEU A 119 0.56 -4.47 8.02
N VAL A 120 -0.18 -3.43 7.64
CA VAL A 120 -0.53 -2.30 8.50
C VAL A 120 -2.05 -2.09 8.50
N PRO A 121 -2.66 -1.61 9.58
CA PRO A 121 -4.07 -1.24 9.57
C PRO A 121 -4.35 -0.10 8.57
N SER A 122 -5.49 -0.17 7.88
CA SER A 122 -6.00 0.99 7.13
C SER A 122 -6.53 2.02 8.12
N VAL A 123 -6.11 3.28 7.98
CA VAL A 123 -6.66 4.37 8.81
C VAL A 123 -8.13 4.63 8.49
N ILE A 124 -8.58 4.32 7.27
CA ILE A 124 -9.94 4.60 6.82
C ILE A 124 -10.91 3.58 7.39
N THR A 125 -10.63 2.29 7.24
CA THR A 125 -11.58 1.23 7.64
C THR A 125 -11.28 0.62 8.99
N ARG A 126 -10.08 0.84 9.55
CA ARG A 126 -9.58 0.37 10.87
C ARG A 126 -9.51 -1.15 11.07
N ILE A 127 -10.43 -1.90 10.46
CA ILE A 127 -10.52 -3.36 10.54
C ILE A 127 -9.70 -4.02 9.43
N GLU A 128 -9.63 -3.42 8.25
CA GLU A 128 -8.92 -3.98 7.10
C GLU A 128 -7.45 -3.57 7.11
N GLN A 129 -6.62 -4.34 6.39
CA GLN A 129 -5.18 -4.13 6.33
C GLN A 129 -4.75 -3.65 4.95
N ASN A 130 -3.74 -2.79 4.96
CA ASN A 130 -2.94 -2.43 3.81
C ASN A 130 -1.64 -3.26 3.81
N ALA A 131 -1.17 -3.60 2.61
CA ALA A 131 0.13 -4.21 2.38
C ALA A 131 1.10 -3.12 1.92
N ILE A 132 2.14 -2.90 2.71
CA ILE A 132 3.28 -2.07 2.35
C ILE A 132 4.37 -2.99 1.81
N ILE A 133 4.76 -2.80 0.55
CA ILE A 133 5.71 -3.68 -0.13
C ILE A 133 7.03 -2.94 -0.32
N ASN A 134 8.14 -3.56 0.07
CA ASN A 134 9.49 -3.04 -0.09
C ASN A 134 10.08 -3.50 -1.43
N PRO A 135 10.16 -2.63 -2.45
CA PRO A 135 10.71 -3.01 -3.75
C PRO A 135 12.22 -3.29 -3.72
N ALA A 136 12.94 -2.82 -2.69
CA ALA A 136 14.38 -3.06 -2.53
C ALA A 136 14.69 -4.39 -1.83
N HIS A 137 13.68 -5.09 -1.30
CA HIS A 137 13.88 -6.37 -0.62
C HIS A 137 14.19 -7.49 -1.64
N PRO A 138 15.14 -8.41 -1.38
CA PRO A 138 15.52 -9.48 -2.32
C PRO A 138 14.36 -10.39 -2.75
N GLU A 139 13.36 -10.56 -1.90
CA GLU A 139 12.16 -11.37 -2.18
C GLU A 139 11.12 -10.65 -3.04
N PHE A 140 11.29 -9.35 -3.36
CA PHE A 140 10.34 -8.60 -4.19
C PHE A 140 10.12 -9.26 -5.57
N ARG A 141 11.10 -10.01 -6.07
CA ARG A 141 10.98 -10.85 -7.28
C ARG A 141 9.85 -11.89 -7.24
N ASN A 142 9.35 -12.22 -6.04
CA ASN A 142 8.24 -13.15 -5.82
C ASN A 142 6.89 -12.43 -5.67
N ILE A 143 6.85 -11.12 -5.94
CA ILE A 143 5.66 -10.28 -5.89
C ILE A 143 5.42 -9.70 -7.29
N GLY A 144 4.26 -10.00 -7.87
CA GLY A 144 3.91 -9.58 -9.23
C GLY A 144 2.56 -8.90 -9.28
N ALA A 145 2.32 -8.10 -10.32
CA ALA A 145 1.03 -7.46 -10.58
C ALA A 145 0.40 -7.99 -11.87
N SER A 146 -0.92 -8.09 -11.88
CA SER A 146 -1.72 -8.42 -13.06
C SER A 146 -1.66 -7.30 -14.11
N LEU A 147 -2.24 -7.57 -15.29
CA LEU A 147 -2.66 -6.50 -16.19
C LEU A 147 -3.66 -5.58 -15.47
N HIS A 148 -3.61 -4.29 -15.79
CA HIS A 148 -4.49 -3.31 -15.21
C HIS A 148 -5.90 -3.43 -15.79
N ARG A 149 -6.91 -3.21 -14.94
CA ARG A 149 -8.33 -3.28 -15.31
C ARG A 149 -9.05 -2.00 -14.89
N PRO A 150 -10.00 -1.49 -15.69
CA PRO A 150 -10.69 -0.25 -15.37
C PRO A 150 -11.47 -0.37 -14.06
N VAL A 151 -11.44 0.69 -13.26
CA VAL A 151 -12.31 0.85 -12.10
C VAL A 151 -13.62 1.50 -12.56
N PHE A 152 -14.73 0.79 -12.39
CA PHE A 152 -16.06 1.32 -12.66
C PHE A 152 -16.65 1.91 -11.39
N TRP A 153 -16.59 3.23 -11.27
CA TRP A 153 -17.16 3.94 -10.13
C TRP A 153 -18.67 4.10 -10.28
N ASP A 154 -19.40 3.77 -9.23
CA ASP A 154 -20.83 4.09 -9.16
C ASP A 154 -21.00 5.61 -8.99
N ARG A 155 -21.77 6.24 -9.88
CA ARG A 155 -21.99 7.69 -9.87
C ARG A 155 -22.65 8.18 -8.58
N ARG A 156 -23.39 7.31 -7.87
CA ARG A 156 -24.03 7.64 -6.59
C ARG A 156 -23.03 7.98 -5.48
N LEU A 157 -21.74 7.65 -5.65
CA LEU A 157 -20.67 7.97 -4.70
C LEU A 157 -20.25 9.45 -4.69
N PHE A 158 -20.56 10.23 -5.74
CA PHE A 158 -20.03 11.59 -5.89
C PHE A 158 -21.02 12.71 -5.62
N GLY A 159 -22.26 12.38 -5.24
CA GLY A 159 -23.36 13.34 -5.24
C GLY A 159 -23.75 13.70 -6.69
N SER A 160 -25.03 14.01 -6.88
CA SER A 160 -25.55 14.57 -8.13
C SER A 160 -25.20 16.04 -8.27
#